data_AF-A0A9E4IVI3-F1
#
_entry.id   AF-A0A9E4IVI3-F1
#
_cell.length_a   1.000
_cell.length_b   1.000
_cell.length_c   1.000
_cell.angle_alpha   90.00
_cell.angle_beta   90.00
_cell.angle_gamma   90.00
#
_symmetry.space_group_name_H-M   'P 1'
#
loop_
_entity.id
_entity.type
_entity.pdbx_description
1 polymer ?
#
loop_
_entity_poly.entity_id
_entity_poly.type
_entity_poly.pdbx_seq_one_letter_code
_entity_poly.pdbx_strand_id
1 'polypeptide(L)'
;MLEFARLCLTPLAIVALSCPGGVVEPQVSEQQAVDVARRQVLFEPEAVDAEMAADAQPPVWRVTLRGRLPGQSVFDFEEATVTVDAFTGDVIGVDQR
;
A
#
# COMPACT_ATOMS: atom_id res chain seq x y z
N MET A 1 42.31 39.72 -48.42
CA MET A 1 41.55 38.46 -48.33
C MET A 1 40.81 38.48 -47.02
N LEU A 2 39.48 38.63 -47.09
CA LEU A 2 38.57 38.57 -45.95
C LEU A 2 38.10 37.12 -45.79
N GLU A 3 38.18 36.54 -44.59
CA GLU A 3 37.39 35.36 -44.23
C GLU A 3 36.68 35.60 -42.90
N PHE A 4 35.38 35.86 -43.01
CA PHE A 4 34.40 35.98 -41.94
C PHE A 4 34.04 34.57 -41.44
N ALA A 5 34.62 34.14 -40.33
CA ALA A 5 34.21 32.92 -39.64
C ALA A 5 32.95 33.20 -38.79
N ARG A 6 31.78 32.93 -39.39
CA ARG A 6 30.47 32.91 -38.74
C ARG A 6 30.41 31.73 -37.73
N LEU A 7 30.58 32.02 -36.45
CA LEU A 7 30.22 31.13 -35.35
C LEU A 7 28.69 31.15 -35.17
N CYS A 8 28.01 30.21 -35.81
CA CYS A 8 26.61 29.91 -35.54
C CYS A 8 26.51 29.21 -34.17
N LEU A 9 26.30 29.98 -33.10
CA LEU A 9 25.80 29.45 -31.82
C LEU A 9 24.36 28.98 -32.02
N THR A 10 24.15 27.67 -32.11
CA THR A 10 22.82 27.07 -32.01
C THR A 10 22.42 26.96 -30.54
N PRO A 11 21.28 27.53 -30.11
CA PRO A 11 20.77 27.30 -28.77
C PRO A 11 20.25 25.86 -28.68
N LEU A 12 20.89 25.07 -27.81
CA LEU A 12 20.42 23.73 -27.42
C LEU A 12 19.13 23.91 -26.62
N ALA A 13 17.97 23.74 -27.27
CA ALA A 13 16.68 23.73 -26.60
C ALA A 13 16.59 22.45 -25.74
N ILE A 14 16.85 22.60 -24.44
CA ILE A 14 16.59 21.55 -23.45
C ILE A 14 15.07 21.48 -23.28
N VAL A 15 14.44 20.56 -23.99
CA VAL A 15 13.04 20.20 -23.78
C VAL A 15 12.95 19.52 -22.43
N ALA A 16 12.46 20.25 -21.42
CA ALA A 16 12.07 19.67 -20.15
C ALA A 16 10.91 18.70 -20.41
N LEU A 17 11.23 17.41 -20.51
CA LEU A 17 10.27 16.33 -20.41
C LEU A 17 9.71 16.36 -18.98
N SER A 18 8.62 17.10 -18.80
CA SER A 18 7.78 17.00 -17.61
C SER A 18 7.23 15.59 -17.56
N CYS A 19 7.93 14.67 -16.89
CA CYS A 19 7.36 13.39 -16.49
C CYS A 19 6.18 13.71 -15.56
N PRO A 20 4.93 13.41 -15.92
CA PRO A 20 3.87 13.40 -14.94
C PRO A 20 4.24 12.28 -13.95
N GLY A 21 4.77 12.64 -12.80
CA GLY A 21 4.90 11.74 -11.65
C GLY A 21 3.50 11.39 -11.18
N GLY A 22 2.85 10.47 -11.89
CA GLY A 22 1.57 9.92 -11.51
C GLY A 22 1.77 9.16 -10.20
N VAL A 23 1.14 9.64 -9.14
CA VAL A 23 0.98 8.87 -7.91
C VAL A 23 0.17 7.63 -8.30
N VAL A 24 0.78 6.44 -8.23
CA VAL A 24 0.07 5.19 -8.50
C VAL A 24 -0.88 4.97 -7.33
N GLU A 25 -2.18 5.08 -7.58
CA GLU A 25 -3.18 4.85 -6.56
C GLU A 25 -3.22 3.37 -6.14
N PRO A 26 -3.40 3.08 -4.84
CA PRO A 26 -3.64 1.72 -4.37
C PRO A 26 -4.81 1.07 -5.11
N GLN A 27 -4.62 -0.16 -5.59
CA GLN A 27 -5.66 -0.89 -6.33
C GLN A 27 -6.59 -1.66 -5.40
N VAL A 28 -6.11 -2.02 -4.21
CA VAL A 28 -6.85 -2.79 -3.21
C VAL A 28 -7.66 -1.83 -2.35
N SER A 29 -8.98 -1.99 -2.35
CA SER A 29 -9.85 -1.24 -1.47
C SER A 29 -9.76 -1.73 -0.02
N GLU A 30 -10.20 -0.89 0.92
CA GLU A 30 -10.28 -1.26 2.34
C GLU A 30 -11.06 -2.57 2.54
N GLN A 31 -12.23 -2.69 1.91
CA GLN A 31 -13.07 -3.89 2.00
C GLN A 31 -12.36 -5.13 1.47
N GLN A 32 -11.63 -5.02 0.35
CA GLN A 32 -10.87 -6.13 -0.20
C GLN A 32 -9.75 -6.57 0.75
N ALA A 33 -9.04 -5.62 1.37
CA ALA A 33 -8.02 -5.91 2.37
C ALA A 33 -8.62 -6.59 3.60
N VAL A 34 -9.79 -6.13 4.08
CA VAL A 34 -10.52 -6.76 5.18
C VAL A 34 -10.93 -8.20 4.81
N ASP A 35 -11.44 -8.44 3.61
CA ASP A 35 -11.83 -9.78 3.15
C ASP A 35 -10.63 -10.73 3.03
N VAL A 36 -9.47 -10.21 2.62
CA VAL A 36 -8.19 -10.94 2.65
C VAL A 36 -7.79 -11.28 4.08
N ALA A 37 -7.83 -10.29 4.99
CA ALA A 37 -7.44 -10.46 6.37
C ALA A 37 -8.32 -11.46 7.13
N ARG A 38 -9.65 -11.42 6.92
CA ARG A 38 -10.60 -12.36 7.55
C ARG A 38 -10.29 -13.82 7.22
N ARG A 39 -9.71 -14.10 6.06
CA ARG A 39 -9.31 -15.45 5.65
C ARG A 39 -8.03 -15.94 6.32
N GLN A 40 -7.31 -15.09 7.05
CA GLN A 40 -6.07 -15.43 7.75
C GLN A 40 -6.27 -15.81 9.22
N VAL A 41 -7.48 -15.65 9.77
CA VAL A 41 -7.78 -15.93 11.18
C VAL A 41 -8.72 -17.13 11.33
N LEU A 42 -8.65 -17.79 12.50
CA LEU A 42 -9.48 -18.96 12.82
C LEU A 42 -10.72 -18.63 13.67
N PHE A 43 -10.88 -17.37 14.04
CA PHE A 43 -12.01 -16.85 14.80
C PHE A 43 -12.89 -15.97 13.91
N GLU A 44 -14.16 -15.80 14.29
CA GLU A 44 -15.02 -14.79 13.67
C GLU A 44 -14.70 -13.42 14.29
N PRO A 45 -14.27 -12.41 13.52
CA PRO A 45 -13.97 -11.09 14.07
C PRO A 45 -15.24 -10.37 14.53
N GLU A 46 -15.25 -9.96 15.79
CA GLU A 46 -16.29 -9.11 16.39
C GLU A 46 -16.00 -7.62 16.16
N ALA A 47 -14.71 -7.27 16.02
CA ALA A 47 -14.27 -5.93 15.68
C ALA A 47 -13.17 -5.99 14.60
N VAL A 48 -13.25 -5.06 13.66
CA VAL A 48 -12.32 -4.91 12.54
C VAL A 48 -11.94 -3.44 12.42
N ASP A 49 -10.65 -3.18 12.34
CA ASP A 49 -10.07 -1.88 12.09
C ASP A 49 -9.09 -1.99 10.92
N ALA A 50 -9.21 -1.11 9.93
CA ALA A 50 -8.40 -1.15 8.72
C ALA A 50 -7.83 0.22 8.43
N GLU A 51 -6.50 0.30 8.39
CA GLU A 51 -5.77 1.55 8.19
C GLU A 51 -4.81 1.42 7.01
N MET A 52 -4.82 2.42 6.12
CA MET A 52 -3.86 2.53 5.04
C MET A 52 -2.58 3.21 5.53
N ALA A 53 -1.45 2.51 5.44
CA ALA A 53 -0.12 3.09 5.58
C ALA A 53 0.40 3.51 4.20
N ALA A 54 -0.05 4.68 3.72
CA ALA A 54 0.28 5.20 2.39
C ALA A 54 1.75 5.66 2.25
N ASP A 55 2.40 5.93 3.39
CA ASP A 55 3.81 6.31 3.50
C ASP A 55 4.77 5.11 3.53
N ALA A 56 4.25 3.88 3.70
CA ALA A 56 5.03 2.66 3.55
C ALA A 56 5.46 2.46 2.08
N GLN A 57 6.59 1.78 1.88
CA GLN A 57 7.10 1.43 0.54
C GLN A 57 7.35 -0.09 0.46
N PRO A 58 6.44 -0.86 -0.19
CA PRO A 58 5.18 -0.42 -0.83
C PRO A 58 4.10 0.02 0.18
N PRO A 59 3.07 0.78 -0.24
CA PRO A 59 1.89 1.08 0.57
C PRO A 59 1.19 -0.20 0.99
N VAL A 60 0.69 -0.23 2.23
CA VAL A 60 0.04 -1.41 2.80
C VAL A 60 -1.23 -1.06 3.55
N TRP A 61 -2.17 -2.00 3.55
CA TRP A 61 -3.26 -2.04 4.51
C TRP A 61 -2.80 -2.78 5.76
N ARG A 62 -3.02 -2.19 6.93
CA ARG A 62 -2.93 -2.88 8.23
C ARG A 62 -4.35 -3.13 8.72
N VAL A 63 -4.75 -4.39 8.77
CA VAL A 63 -6.09 -4.79 9.21
C VAL A 63 -5.97 -5.50 10.54
N THR A 64 -6.50 -4.91 11.60
CA THR A 64 -6.55 -5.50 12.94
C THR A 64 -7.92 -6.12 13.18
N LEU A 65 -7.92 -7.41 13.44
CA LEU A 65 -9.08 -8.25 13.70
C LEU A 65 -9.07 -8.64 15.17
N ARG A 66 -10.20 -8.45 15.85
CA ARG A 66 -10.40 -8.88 17.23
C ARG A 66 -11.63 -9.76 17.32
N GLY A 67 -11.53 -10.87 18.02
CA GLY A 67 -12.64 -11.82 18.16
C GLY A 67 -12.31 -12.93 19.13
N ARG A 68 -12.98 -14.07 18.98
CA ARG A 68 -12.85 -15.20 19.90
C ARG A 68 -12.80 -16.51 19.17
N LEU A 69 -11.97 -17.41 19.66
CA LEU A 69 -11.96 -18.78 19.17
C LEU A 69 -13.28 -19.49 19.52
N PRO A 70 -13.73 -20.44 18.68
CA PRO A 70 -14.88 -21.26 19.00
C PRO A 70 -14.72 -21.96 20.35
N GLY A 71 -15.67 -21.71 21.27
CA GLY A 71 -15.65 -22.29 22.63
C GLY A 71 -14.78 -21.58 23.66
N GLN A 72 -14.16 -20.44 23.30
CA GLN A 72 -13.40 -19.60 24.22
C GLN A 72 -14.30 -18.88 25.23
N SER A 73 -13.73 -18.53 26.39
CA SER A 73 -14.38 -17.74 27.43
C SER A 73 -14.80 -16.36 26.92
N VAL A 74 -15.85 -15.78 27.51
CA VAL A 74 -16.31 -14.41 27.24
C VAL A 74 -15.38 -13.31 27.78
N PHE A 75 -14.36 -13.68 28.56
CA PHE A 75 -13.36 -12.77 29.09
C PHE A 75 -12.04 -12.77 28.31
N ASP A 76 -11.85 -13.75 27.41
CA ASP A 76 -10.64 -13.88 26.61
C ASP A 76 -10.93 -13.46 25.16
N PHE A 77 -9.93 -12.89 24.49
CA PHE A 77 -10.02 -12.46 23.11
C PHE A 77 -8.71 -12.75 22.39
N GLU A 78 -8.83 -12.98 21.10
CA GLU A 78 -7.71 -13.03 20.17
C GLU A 78 -7.62 -11.71 19.41
N GLU A 79 -6.41 -11.26 19.16
CA GLU A 79 -6.13 -10.14 18.26
C GLU A 79 -5.14 -10.57 17.18
N ALA A 80 -5.42 -10.20 15.93
CA ALA A 80 -4.52 -10.42 14.81
C ALA A 80 -4.42 -9.18 13.93
N THR A 81 -3.22 -8.73 13.64
CA THR A 81 -2.97 -7.68 12.65
C THR A 81 -2.39 -8.31 11.38
N VAL A 82 -3.15 -8.23 10.29
CA VAL A 82 -2.76 -8.69 8.96
C VAL A 82 -2.28 -7.50 8.15
N THR A 83 -1.06 -7.59 7.60
CA THR A 83 -0.52 -6.60 6.67
C THR A 83 -0.71 -7.09 5.24
N VAL A 84 -1.41 -6.31 4.43
CA VAL A 84 -1.77 -6.63 3.05
C VAL A 84 -1.17 -5.59 2.11
N ASP A 85 -0.51 -6.02 1.03
CA ASP A 85 0.00 -5.14 -0.01
C ASP A 85 -1.16 -4.38 -0.70
N ALA A 86 -1.07 -3.06 -0.76
CA ALA A 86 -2.18 -2.23 -1.22
C ALA A 86 -2.35 -2.21 -2.76
N PHE A 87 -1.42 -2.80 -3.52
CA PHE A 87 -1.53 -2.91 -4.98
C PHE A 87 -1.95 -4.30 -5.45
N THR A 88 -1.45 -5.34 -4.79
CA THR A 88 -1.64 -6.75 -5.21
C THR A 88 -2.68 -7.48 -4.40
N GLY A 89 -2.89 -7.08 -3.14
CA GLY A 89 -3.74 -7.78 -2.19
C GLY A 89 -3.04 -8.97 -1.52
N ASP A 90 -1.73 -9.12 -1.73
CA ASP A 90 -0.93 -10.18 -1.13
C ASP A 90 -0.75 -9.94 0.38
N VAL A 91 -0.79 -11.03 1.15
CA VAL A 91 -0.49 -10.96 2.59
C VAL A 91 1.02 -10.92 2.79
N ILE A 92 1.51 -9.82 3.35
CA ILE A 92 2.93 -9.60 3.62
C ILE A 92 3.30 -10.09 5.03
N GLY A 93 2.35 -10.03 5.97
CA GLY A 93 2.60 -10.44 7.35
C GLY A 93 1.34 -10.63 8.18
N VAL A 94 1.46 -11.43 9.23
CA VAL A 94 0.42 -11.67 10.24
C VAL A 94 1.08 -11.65 11.61
N ASP A 95 0.65 -10.74 12.48
CA ASP A 95 1.01 -10.72 13.91
C ASP A 95 -0.22 -11.15 14.72
N GLN A 96 -0.08 -12.11 15.64
CA GLN A 96 -1.16 -12.63 16.49
C GLN A 96 -0.77 -12.47 17.95
N ARG A 97 -1.71 -12.02 18.78
CA ARG A 97 -1.51 -11.72 20.20
C ARG A 97 -2.64 -12.25 21.08
#